data_AF-A0A9Y2JX37-F1
#
_entry.id   AF-A0A9Y2JX37-F1
#
_cell.length_a   1.000
_cell.length_b   1.000
_cell.length_c   1.000
_cell.angle_alpha   90.00
_cell.angle_beta   90.00
_cell.angle_gamma   90.00
#
_symmetry.space_group_name_H-M   'P 1'
#
loop_
_entity.id
_entity.type
_entity.pdbx_description
1 polymer ?
#
loop_
_entity_poly.entity_id
_entity_poly.type
_entity_poly.pdbx_seq_one_letter_code
_entity_poly.pdbx_strand_id
1 'polypeptide(L)'
;MRAAVAGKPDPVSHGYATYGDDPEFSQEYADYPEAVDATRRDLDELFAAVDGLRAAVEESDDRERGLRQELADLTDRVERGGGHRQEDRIDLLGRQLERLQQQVQAMERAVRVADGVPQINLDDVGAETRALAKEAARWDDLHKELVTKEQRARHEQEIERLASVRAAHAQCDADLLEVMRVLASTDRSSRARGDAESRLRALSTRRRTLLDEEIPAASAAAEQARLALREADAVEARIVPQLERAERAWHDLQVRLRTRITDALGSNALLPTWFGHALGVAPPAGASGDAWIRTAASVLAYRVTFGIKDPALPLGPPAGEDTDKTERRWTWRARLESDLDDLSL
;
A
#
# COMPACT_ATOMS: atom_id res chain seq x y z
N MET A 1 4.13 19.98 53.35
CA MET A 1 3.60 19.50 52.05
C MET A 1 3.55 17.97 52.09
N ARG A 2 2.42 17.42 52.56
CA ARG A 2 2.25 15.98 52.82
C ARG A 2 0.80 15.59 52.58
N ALA A 3 0.65 14.60 51.69
CA ALA A 3 -0.04 13.32 51.85
C ALA A 3 -1.51 13.24 52.34
N ALA A 4 -2.24 12.33 51.67
CA ALA A 4 -2.89 11.12 52.22
C ALA A 4 -4.44 11.01 52.18
N VAL A 5 -4.89 9.91 51.55
CA VAL A 5 -5.81 8.85 52.03
C VAL A 5 -7.36 8.95 51.86
N ALA A 6 -7.87 7.98 51.08
CA ALA A 6 -9.00 7.03 51.20
C ALA A 6 -10.43 7.38 51.73
N GLY A 7 -11.45 6.88 50.98
CA GLY A 7 -12.39 5.84 51.46
C GLY A 7 -13.92 6.12 51.55
N LYS A 8 -14.73 5.53 50.63
CA LYS A 8 -16.18 5.05 50.66
C LYS A 8 -17.29 5.99 51.25
N PRO A 9 -18.65 5.73 51.23
CA PRO A 9 -19.52 4.65 50.67
C PRO A 9 -20.87 5.10 49.96
N ASP A 10 -21.67 4.14 49.41
CA ASP A 10 -23.15 3.89 49.35
C ASP A 10 -24.24 5.04 49.21
N PRO A 11 -25.58 4.80 49.35
CA PRO A 11 -26.58 4.18 48.43
C PRO A 11 -27.93 4.98 48.33
N VAL A 12 -28.92 4.58 47.49
CA VAL A 12 -30.38 4.93 47.61
C VAL A 12 -31.20 3.83 46.88
N SER A 13 -32.06 2.99 47.47
CA SER A 13 -33.31 3.09 48.28
C SER A 13 -34.61 3.22 47.49
N HIS A 14 -35.49 2.23 47.68
CA HIS A 14 -36.91 2.17 47.27
C HIS A 14 -37.79 3.22 47.97
N GLY A 15 -38.88 3.61 47.30
CA GLY A 15 -39.99 4.37 47.87
C GLY A 15 -41.31 3.60 47.80
N TYR A 16 -41.82 3.24 48.97
CA TYR A 16 -43.18 2.80 49.26
C TYR A 16 -44.19 3.94 49.06
N ALA A 17 -45.44 3.60 48.77
CA ALA A 17 -46.59 4.49 48.99
C ALA A 17 -47.64 3.75 49.83
N THR A 18 -47.89 4.25 51.04
CA THR A 18 -49.01 3.87 51.91
C THR A 18 -49.58 5.12 52.62
N TYR A 19 -50.92 5.15 52.73
CA TYR A 19 -51.83 6.00 53.54
C TYR A 19 -52.14 7.48 53.19
N GLY A 20 -53.44 7.79 53.38
CA GLY A 20 -54.08 9.11 53.44
C GLY A 20 -55.57 8.99 53.05
N ASP A 21 -56.46 8.48 53.91
CA ASP A 21 -57.28 9.13 54.97
C ASP A 21 -58.55 9.89 54.50
N ASP A 22 -59.64 9.59 55.22
CA ASP A 22 -60.95 10.26 55.38
C ASP A 22 -62.07 10.14 54.31
N PRO A 23 -63.36 10.15 54.74
CA PRO A 23 -63.93 9.56 55.95
C PRO A 23 -65.29 8.87 55.68
N GLU A 24 -65.85 8.23 56.73
CA GLU A 24 -67.28 7.93 56.89
C GLU A 24 -67.96 7.08 55.80
N PHE A 25 -68.24 5.81 56.09
CA PHE A 25 -69.61 5.28 56.10
C PHE A 25 -69.57 3.85 56.67
N SER A 26 -69.84 3.79 57.98
CA SER A 26 -70.33 2.58 58.61
C SER A 26 -71.71 2.26 58.04
N GLN A 27 -71.93 0.97 57.76
CA GLN A 27 -73.23 0.30 57.59
C GLN A 27 -73.99 0.63 56.30
N GLU A 28 -74.03 -0.34 55.38
CA GLU A 28 -75.24 -1.08 54.95
C GLU A 28 -74.87 -2.03 53.79
N TYR A 29 -75.65 -3.10 53.59
CA TYR A 29 -75.48 -4.21 52.63
C TYR A 29 -74.42 -5.25 53.06
N ALA A 30 -74.71 -6.23 53.91
CA ALA A 30 -75.75 -7.26 53.79
C ALA A 30 -75.80 -7.91 52.39
N ASP A 31 -75.39 -9.19 52.35
CA ASP A 31 -75.32 -10.17 51.25
C ASP A 31 -74.12 -10.14 50.28
N TYR A 32 -73.64 -11.36 49.98
CA TYR A 32 -72.68 -11.83 48.93
C TYR A 32 -71.35 -12.46 49.41
N PRO A 33 -71.37 -13.65 50.04
CA PRO A 33 -70.17 -14.49 50.16
C PRO A 33 -69.70 -15.17 48.85
N GLU A 34 -70.44 -15.10 47.73
CA GLU A 34 -70.10 -15.85 46.50
C GLU A 34 -69.15 -15.11 45.52
N ALA A 35 -69.03 -13.78 45.56
CA ALA A 35 -68.26 -13.01 44.56
C ALA A 35 -66.73 -13.04 44.78
N VAL A 36 -66.27 -13.23 46.02
CA VAL A 36 -64.85 -13.30 46.36
C VAL A 36 -64.25 -14.67 45.99
N ASP A 37 -65.04 -15.74 46.03
CA ASP A 37 -64.60 -17.09 45.66
C ASP A 37 -64.54 -17.29 44.13
N ALA A 38 -65.38 -16.59 43.36
CA ALA A 38 -65.32 -16.63 41.89
C ALA A 38 -64.06 -15.93 41.36
N THR A 39 -63.77 -14.72 41.85
CA THR A 39 -62.58 -13.95 41.44
C THR A 39 -61.26 -14.60 41.90
N ARG A 40 -61.26 -15.32 43.03
CA ARG A 40 -60.12 -16.16 43.44
C ARG A 40 -59.90 -17.35 42.51
N ARG A 41 -60.96 -18.06 42.11
CA ARG A 41 -60.85 -19.15 41.13
C ARG A 41 -60.35 -18.67 39.78
N ASP A 42 -60.84 -17.53 39.29
CA ASP A 42 -60.40 -16.97 38.01
C ASP A 42 -58.93 -16.52 38.06
N LEU A 43 -58.47 -15.98 39.20
CA LEU A 43 -57.05 -15.66 39.41
C LEU A 43 -56.18 -16.92 39.48
N ASP A 44 -56.62 -17.96 40.21
CA ASP A 44 -55.90 -19.24 40.29
C ASP A 44 -55.83 -19.93 38.92
N GLU A 45 -56.88 -19.83 38.09
CA GLU A 45 -56.89 -20.34 36.72
C GLU A 45 -55.95 -19.55 35.80
N LEU A 46 -55.90 -18.21 35.94
CA LEU A 46 -54.94 -17.37 35.21
C LEU A 46 -53.49 -17.65 35.63
N PHE A 47 -53.22 -17.87 36.91
CA PHE A 47 -51.88 -18.25 37.37
C PHE A 47 -51.48 -19.63 36.83
N ALA A 48 -52.40 -20.61 36.83
CA ALA A 48 -52.15 -21.92 36.23
C ALA A 48 -51.91 -21.83 34.71
N ALA A 49 -52.63 -20.95 34.00
CA ALA A 49 -52.42 -20.70 32.58
C ALA A 49 -51.09 -20.00 32.30
N VAL A 50 -50.68 -19.04 33.13
CA VAL A 50 -49.38 -18.36 33.04
C VAL A 50 -48.23 -19.32 33.33
N ASP A 51 -48.38 -20.19 34.33
CA ASP A 51 -47.39 -21.24 34.63
C ASP A 51 -47.31 -22.27 33.50
N GLY A 52 -48.45 -22.63 32.89
CA GLY A 52 -48.49 -23.49 31.71
C GLY A 52 -47.82 -22.86 30.47
N LEU A 53 -48.05 -21.57 30.24
CA LEU A 53 -47.37 -20.80 29.18
C LEU A 53 -45.86 -20.69 29.43
N ARG A 54 -45.46 -20.50 30.69
CA ARG A 54 -44.04 -20.45 31.07
C ARG A 54 -43.35 -21.78 30.83
N ALA A 55 -43.98 -22.89 31.22
CA ALA A 55 -43.46 -24.23 30.94
C ALA A 55 -43.36 -24.51 29.43
N ALA A 56 -44.33 -24.05 28.63
CA ALA A 56 -44.28 -24.19 27.17
C ALA A 56 -43.19 -23.33 26.53
N VAL A 57 -42.92 -22.14 27.06
CA VAL A 57 -41.80 -21.28 26.63
C VAL A 57 -40.47 -21.92 26.99
N GLU A 58 -40.32 -22.47 28.20
CA GLU A 58 -39.10 -23.19 28.61
C GLU A 58 -38.85 -24.42 27.72
N GLU A 59 -39.89 -25.19 27.38
CA GLU A 59 -39.78 -26.31 26.45
C GLU A 59 -39.42 -25.86 25.02
N SER A 60 -39.98 -24.73 24.58
CA SER A 60 -39.63 -24.12 23.28
C SER A 60 -38.17 -23.65 23.27
N ASP A 61 -37.68 -23.05 24.35
CA ASP A 61 -36.30 -22.58 24.48
C ASP A 61 -35.30 -23.74 24.56
N ASP A 62 -35.68 -24.85 25.19
CA ASP A 62 -34.89 -26.08 25.21
C ASP A 62 -34.83 -26.73 23.82
N ARG A 63 -35.95 -26.78 23.10
CA ARG A 63 -35.98 -27.23 21.70
C ARG A 63 -35.17 -26.33 20.79
N GLU A 64 -35.25 -25.02 20.96
CA GLU A 64 -34.47 -24.06 20.18
C GLU A 64 -32.96 -24.21 20.48
N ARG A 65 -32.58 -24.43 21.74
CA ARG A 65 -31.20 -24.77 22.10
C ARG A 65 -30.75 -26.08 21.48
N GLY A 66 -31.60 -27.12 21.49
CA GLY A 66 -31.34 -28.40 20.82
C GLY A 66 -31.11 -28.24 19.32
N LEU A 67 -31.99 -27.51 18.63
CA LEU A 67 -31.86 -27.24 17.19
C LEU A 67 -30.63 -26.39 16.87
N ARG A 68 -30.28 -25.40 17.70
CA ARG A 68 -29.04 -24.63 17.54
C ARG A 68 -27.80 -25.52 17.71
N GLN A 69 -27.82 -26.44 18.67
CA GLN A 69 -26.74 -27.40 18.87
C GLN A 69 -26.61 -28.35 17.67
N GLU A 70 -27.72 -28.89 17.17
CA GLU A 70 -27.74 -29.76 15.99
C GLU A 70 -27.29 -29.05 14.72
N LEU A 71 -27.70 -27.79 14.53
CA LEU A 71 -27.23 -26.95 13.43
C LEU A 71 -25.74 -26.64 13.55
N ALA A 72 -25.23 -26.38 14.75
CA ALA A 72 -23.79 -26.21 14.96
C ALA A 72 -23.03 -27.50 14.62
N ASP A 73 -23.50 -28.67 15.09
CA ASP A 73 -22.88 -29.96 14.81
C ASP A 73 -22.95 -30.34 13.31
N LEU A 74 -24.04 -30.00 12.62
CA LEU A 74 -24.18 -30.18 11.18
C LEU A 74 -23.24 -29.27 10.40
N THR A 75 -23.17 -27.99 10.78
CA THR A 75 -22.26 -27.00 10.17
C THR A 75 -20.81 -27.48 10.32
N ASP A 76 -20.44 -27.90 11.52
CA ASP A 76 -19.10 -28.38 11.86
C ASP A 76 -18.76 -29.71 11.16
N ARG A 77 -19.75 -30.58 10.91
CA ARG A 77 -19.58 -31.78 10.06
C ARG A 77 -19.41 -31.43 8.57
N VAL A 78 -20.14 -30.45 8.07
CA VAL A 78 -20.05 -29.99 6.67
C VAL A 78 -18.70 -29.33 6.42
N GLU A 79 -18.25 -28.45 7.33
CA GLU A 79 -16.95 -27.78 7.27
C GLU A 79 -15.78 -28.78 7.32
N ARG A 80 -15.84 -29.78 8.21
CA ARG A 80 -14.78 -30.80 8.30
C ARG A 80 -14.82 -31.85 7.18
N GLY A 81 -16.00 -32.17 6.65
CA GLY A 81 -16.18 -33.31 5.75
C GLY A 81 -16.20 -33.00 4.25
N GLY A 82 -16.64 -31.79 3.87
CA GLY A 82 -16.93 -31.42 2.49
C GLY A 82 -15.80 -30.65 1.79
N GLY A 83 -15.27 -29.60 2.44
CA GLY A 83 -14.26 -28.72 1.84
C GLY A 83 -12.94 -29.44 1.57
N HIS A 84 -12.32 -29.98 2.63
CA HIS A 84 -10.99 -30.58 2.57
C HIS A 84 -10.87 -31.76 1.61
N ARG A 85 -11.85 -32.68 1.56
CA ARG A 85 -11.79 -33.84 0.65
C ARG A 85 -11.98 -33.46 -0.81
N GLN A 86 -12.75 -32.41 -1.08
CA GLN A 86 -13.00 -31.93 -2.42
C GLN A 86 -11.80 -31.12 -2.92
N GLU A 87 -11.20 -30.29 -2.06
CA GLU A 87 -9.92 -29.62 -2.29
C GLU A 87 -8.80 -30.65 -2.58
N ASP A 88 -8.62 -31.66 -1.71
CA ASP A 88 -7.62 -32.71 -1.90
C ASP A 88 -7.78 -33.46 -3.24
N ARG A 89 -9.04 -33.69 -3.66
CA ARG A 89 -9.36 -34.35 -4.93
C ARG A 89 -9.09 -33.43 -6.11
N ILE A 90 -9.39 -32.14 -6.01
CA ILE A 90 -9.07 -31.14 -7.03
C ILE A 90 -7.55 -31.04 -7.18
N ASP A 91 -6.80 -31.00 -6.08
CA ASP A 91 -5.33 -30.97 -6.08
C ASP A 91 -4.72 -32.25 -6.66
N LEU A 92 -5.31 -33.41 -6.38
CA LEU A 92 -4.87 -34.68 -6.96
C LEU A 92 -5.12 -34.73 -8.47
N LEU A 93 -6.31 -34.32 -8.91
CA LEU A 93 -6.66 -34.25 -10.33
C LEU A 93 -5.81 -33.21 -11.07
N GLY A 94 -5.54 -32.06 -10.44
CA GLY A 94 -4.62 -31.05 -10.95
C GLY A 94 -3.23 -31.62 -11.20
N ARG A 95 -2.64 -32.27 -10.18
CA ARG A 95 -1.34 -32.94 -10.31
C ARG A 95 -1.32 -34.05 -11.36
N GLN A 96 -2.43 -34.77 -11.55
CA GLN A 96 -2.54 -35.80 -12.60
C GLN A 96 -2.63 -35.19 -14.00
N LEU A 97 -3.41 -34.13 -14.17
CA LEU A 97 -3.52 -33.38 -15.43
C LEU A 97 -2.18 -32.76 -15.81
N GLU A 98 -1.47 -32.15 -14.86
CA GLU A 98 -0.12 -31.61 -15.08
C GLU A 98 0.85 -32.68 -15.57
N ARG A 99 0.85 -33.88 -14.96
CA ARG A 99 1.72 -34.99 -15.41
C ARG A 99 1.37 -35.47 -16.81
N LEU A 100 0.08 -35.59 -17.13
CA LEU A 100 -0.36 -35.99 -18.47
C LEU A 100 0.02 -34.94 -19.51
N GLN A 101 -0.15 -33.66 -19.18
CA GLN A 101 0.24 -32.54 -20.05
C GLN A 101 1.76 -32.54 -20.29
N GLN A 102 2.57 -32.76 -19.24
CA GLN A 102 4.02 -32.91 -19.36
C GLN A 102 4.42 -34.10 -20.23
N GLN A 103 3.74 -35.25 -20.08
CA GLN A 103 3.99 -36.44 -20.91
C GLN A 103 3.64 -36.20 -22.37
N VAL A 104 2.48 -35.60 -22.66
CA VAL A 104 2.08 -35.26 -24.03
C VAL A 104 3.07 -34.29 -24.65
N GLN A 105 3.49 -33.25 -23.94
CA GLN A 105 4.50 -32.30 -24.41
C GLN A 105 5.85 -32.98 -24.67
N ALA A 106 6.28 -33.90 -23.81
CA ALA A 106 7.51 -34.66 -24.01
C ALA A 106 7.43 -35.56 -25.24
N MET A 107 6.30 -36.24 -25.45
CA MET A 107 6.07 -37.07 -26.64
C MET A 107 5.99 -36.23 -27.91
N GLU A 108 5.25 -35.12 -27.91
CA GLU A 108 5.15 -34.23 -29.07
C GLU A 108 6.52 -33.67 -29.45
N ARG A 109 7.32 -33.28 -28.45
CA ARG A 109 8.71 -32.86 -28.68
C ARG A 109 9.54 -33.99 -29.26
N ALA A 110 9.44 -35.22 -28.73
CA ALA A 110 10.18 -36.37 -29.24
C ALA A 110 9.81 -36.71 -30.70
N VAL A 111 8.52 -36.64 -31.04
CA VAL A 111 8.02 -36.85 -32.42
C VAL A 111 8.54 -35.75 -33.35
N ARG A 112 8.44 -34.48 -32.96
CA ARG A 112 8.96 -33.36 -33.76
C ARG A 112 10.47 -33.43 -33.97
N VAL A 113 11.23 -33.87 -32.96
CA VAL A 113 12.67 -34.12 -33.11
C VAL A 113 12.93 -35.27 -34.09
N ALA A 114 12.15 -36.36 -34.01
CA ALA A 114 12.26 -37.48 -34.94
C ALA A 114 11.90 -37.08 -36.39
N ASP A 115 10.93 -36.16 -36.56
CA ASP A 115 10.53 -35.58 -37.85
C ASP A 115 11.51 -34.51 -38.36
N GLY A 116 12.61 -34.25 -37.64
CA GLY A 116 13.65 -33.31 -38.04
C GLY A 116 13.27 -31.83 -37.90
N VAL A 117 12.28 -31.50 -37.07
CA VAL A 117 11.89 -30.10 -36.81
C VAL A 117 13.07 -29.34 -36.19
N PRO A 118 13.46 -28.17 -36.75
CA PRO A 118 14.59 -27.40 -36.24
C PRO A 118 14.31 -26.87 -34.82
N GLN A 119 15.30 -27.04 -33.94
CA GLN A 119 15.28 -26.46 -32.60
C GLN A 119 15.91 -25.07 -32.62
N ILE A 120 15.15 -24.07 -32.21
CA ILE A 120 15.63 -22.68 -32.15
C ILE A 120 16.06 -22.36 -30.73
N ASN A 121 17.29 -21.88 -30.58
CA ASN A 121 17.74 -21.26 -29.34
C ASN A 121 17.39 -19.77 -29.37
N LEU A 122 16.35 -19.37 -28.62
CA LEU A 122 15.94 -17.97 -28.54
C LEU A 122 17.02 -17.08 -27.91
N ASP A 123 17.82 -17.62 -26.98
CA ASP A 123 18.88 -16.90 -26.26
C ASP A 123 20.12 -16.65 -27.13
N ASP A 124 20.30 -17.39 -28.24
CA ASP A 124 21.42 -17.22 -29.16
C ASP A 124 21.20 -16.04 -30.11
N VAL A 125 21.39 -14.85 -29.56
CA VAL A 125 21.25 -13.59 -30.28
C VAL A 125 22.60 -13.06 -30.78
N GLY A 126 22.57 -12.41 -31.94
CA GLY A 126 23.74 -11.77 -32.56
C GLY A 126 24.37 -10.69 -31.68
N ALA A 127 25.60 -10.30 -32.03
CA ALA A 127 26.36 -9.29 -31.28
C ALA A 127 25.63 -7.94 -31.18
N GLU A 128 24.91 -7.54 -32.22
CA GLU A 128 24.12 -6.30 -32.24
C GLU A 128 22.99 -6.30 -31.19
N THR A 129 22.21 -7.38 -31.12
CA THR A 129 21.11 -7.50 -30.14
C THR A 129 21.65 -7.50 -28.71
N ARG A 130 22.82 -8.13 -28.48
CA ARG A 130 23.51 -8.04 -27.18
C ARG A 130 24.00 -6.62 -26.87
N ALA A 131 24.45 -5.86 -27.87
CA ALA A 131 24.83 -4.47 -27.69
C ALA A 131 23.62 -3.60 -27.31
N LEU A 132 22.46 -3.80 -27.97
CA LEU A 132 21.21 -3.13 -27.61
C LEU A 132 20.77 -3.45 -26.19
N ALA A 133 20.84 -4.72 -25.78
CA ALA A 133 20.53 -5.14 -24.42
C ALA A 133 21.42 -4.47 -23.37
N LYS A 134 22.74 -4.39 -23.63
CA LYS A 134 23.69 -3.67 -22.76
C LYS A 134 23.40 -2.18 -22.69
N GLU A 135 23.07 -1.54 -23.80
CA GLU A 135 22.75 -0.10 -23.82
C GLU A 135 21.44 0.19 -23.09
N ALA A 136 20.40 -0.62 -23.32
CA ALA A 136 19.12 -0.51 -22.62
C ALA A 136 19.27 -0.73 -21.10
N ALA A 137 20.19 -1.61 -20.67
CA ALA A 137 20.45 -1.88 -19.26
C ALA A 137 21.01 -0.67 -18.50
N ARG A 138 21.66 0.27 -19.19
CA ARG A 138 22.24 1.49 -18.58
C ARG A 138 21.18 2.50 -18.14
N TRP A 139 19.92 2.35 -18.57
CA TRP A 139 18.87 3.34 -18.34
C TRP A 139 18.68 3.67 -16.85
N ASP A 140 18.69 2.68 -15.94
CA ASP A 140 18.54 2.95 -14.50
C ASP A 140 19.80 3.58 -13.90
N ASP A 141 20.98 3.13 -14.31
CA ASP A 141 22.25 3.69 -13.82
C ASP A 141 22.37 5.16 -14.19
N LEU A 142 21.97 5.51 -15.42
CA LEU A 142 21.87 6.88 -15.90
C LEU A 142 20.83 7.69 -15.11
N HIS A 143 19.68 7.11 -14.75
CA HIS A 143 18.68 7.79 -13.91
C HIS A 143 19.17 8.03 -12.49
N LYS A 144 19.98 7.14 -11.92
CA LYS A 144 20.58 7.32 -10.59
C LYS A 144 21.58 8.48 -10.53
N GLU A 145 22.18 8.86 -11.67
CA GLU A 145 23.06 10.03 -11.76
C GLU A 145 22.29 11.35 -11.75
N LEU A 146 20.98 11.35 -12.04
CA LEU A 146 20.18 12.57 -12.07
C LEU A 146 19.79 13.01 -10.66
N VAL A 147 19.94 14.31 -10.41
CA VAL A 147 19.45 14.93 -9.17
C VAL A 147 17.93 14.85 -9.13
N THR A 148 17.39 14.41 -8.00
CA THR A 148 15.95 14.23 -7.86
C THR A 148 15.23 15.57 -7.80
N LYS A 149 13.93 15.57 -8.16
CA LYS A 149 13.09 16.78 -8.05
C LYS A 149 13.08 17.35 -6.63
N GLU A 150 13.12 16.49 -5.62
CA GLU A 150 13.17 16.89 -4.21
C GLU A 150 14.49 17.58 -3.86
N GLN A 151 15.62 17.05 -4.35
CA GLN A 151 16.94 17.66 -4.15
C GLN A 151 17.01 19.03 -4.83
N ARG A 152 16.49 19.16 -6.06
CA ARG A 152 16.38 20.45 -6.75
C ARG A 152 15.54 21.46 -5.96
N ALA A 153 14.36 21.05 -5.49
CA ALA A 153 13.49 21.91 -4.68
C ALA A 153 14.17 22.37 -3.37
N ARG A 154 14.97 21.52 -2.73
CA ARG A 154 15.75 21.92 -1.54
C ARG A 154 16.79 23.00 -1.88
N HIS A 155 17.49 22.87 -3.00
CA HIS A 155 18.45 23.89 -3.43
C HIS A 155 17.76 25.22 -3.79
N GLU A 156 16.60 25.16 -4.45
CA GLU A 156 15.78 26.34 -4.74
C GLU A 156 15.32 27.05 -3.45
N GLN A 157 14.89 26.29 -2.44
CA GLN A 157 14.50 26.83 -1.13
C GLN A 157 15.65 27.58 -0.43
N GLU A 158 16.88 27.06 -0.48
CA GLU A 158 18.05 27.76 0.09
C GLU A 158 18.36 29.07 -0.66
N ILE A 159 18.10 29.12 -1.97
CA ILE A 159 18.24 30.35 -2.76
C ILE A 159 17.15 31.37 -2.37
N GLU A 160 15.90 30.92 -2.22
CA GLU A 160 14.78 31.76 -1.79
C GLU A 160 14.97 32.27 -0.36
N ARG A 161 15.55 31.46 0.53
CA ARG A 161 15.89 31.85 1.91
C ARG A 161 16.80 33.06 1.96
N LEU A 162 17.79 33.17 1.06
CA LEU A 162 18.62 34.38 0.99
C LEU A 162 17.79 35.62 0.65
N ALA A 163 16.82 35.50 -0.27
CA ALA A 163 15.94 36.61 -0.63
C ALA A 163 15.06 37.03 0.56
N SER A 164 14.51 36.05 1.30
CA SER A 164 13.67 36.34 2.47
C SER A 164 14.45 36.99 3.62
N VAL A 165 15.68 36.55 3.89
CA VAL A 165 16.55 37.18 4.92
C VAL A 165 16.93 38.61 4.52
N ARG A 166 17.22 38.87 3.23
CA ARG A 166 17.48 40.23 2.73
C ARG A 166 16.26 41.14 2.84
N ALA A 167 15.08 40.62 2.55
CA ALA A 167 13.83 41.35 2.74
C ALA A 167 13.58 41.69 4.22
N ALA A 168 13.86 40.75 5.14
CA ALA A 168 13.77 40.99 6.58
C ALA A 168 14.75 42.09 7.06
N HIS A 169 15.95 42.14 6.50
CA HIS A 169 16.90 43.22 6.76
C HIS A 169 16.40 44.58 6.25
N ALA A 170 15.88 44.64 5.02
CA ALA A 170 15.30 45.88 4.48
C ALA A 170 14.11 46.37 5.32
N GLN A 171 13.25 45.47 5.79
CA GLN A 171 12.16 45.82 6.69
C GLN A 171 12.67 46.33 8.03
N CYS A 172 13.71 45.70 8.60
CA CYS A 172 14.32 46.13 9.85
C CYS A 172 14.93 47.55 9.73
N ASP A 173 15.57 47.87 8.61
CA ASP A 173 16.08 49.22 8.32
C ASP A 173 14.94 50.25 8.22
N ALA A 174 13.82 49.91 7.59
CA ALA A 174 12.64 50.78 7.51
C ALA A 174 12.06 51.05 8.91
N ASP A 175 11.88 49.99 9.71
CA ASP A 175 11.33 50.10 11.07
C ASP A 175 12.25 50.93 11.98
N LEU A 176 13.57 50.81 11.81
CA LEU A 176 14.55 51.64 12.54
C LEU A 176 14.40 53.12 12.21
N LEU A 177 14.20 53.47 10.94
CA LEU A 177 13.97 54.86 10.52
C LEU A 177 12.69 55.42 11.13
N GLU A 178 11.60 54.65 11.17
CA GLU A 178 10.36 55.08 11.82
C GLU A 178 10.55 55.32 13.32
N VAL A 179 11.26 54.42 14.01
CA VAL A 179 11.59 54.59 15.43
C VAL A 179 12.43 55.84 15.65
N MET A 180 13.43 56.09 14.81
CA MET A 180 14.26 57.31 14.90
C MET A 180 13.43 58.58 14.70
N ARG A 181 12.45 58.58 13.77
CA ARG A 181 11.54 59.73 13.58
C ARG A 181 10.66 59.98 14.81
N VAL A 182 10.16 58.93 15.47
CA VAL A 182 9.41 59.08 16.73
C VAL A 182 10.29 59.68 17.81
N LEU A 183 11.53 59.19 17.97
CA LEU A 183 12.48 59.71 18.96
C LEU A 183 12.88 61.16 18.70
N ALA A 184 12.92 61.59 17.43
CA ALA A 184 13.24 62.97 17.05
C ALA A 184 12.07 63.95 17.27
N SER A 185 10.81 63.47 17.20
CA SER A 185 9.61 64.31 17.27
C SER A 185 8.89 64.31 18.62
N THR A 186 9.25 63.42 19.55
CA THR A 186 8.58 63.26 20.85
C THR A 186 9.42 63.76 22.03
N ASP A 187 8.75 64.39 23.00
CA ASP A 187 9.37 64.86 24.25
C ASP A 187 9.87 63.70 25.13
N ARG A 188 10.89 63.98 25.96
CA ARG A 188 11.54 63.00 26.86
C ARG A 188 10.60 62.37 27.87
N SER A 189 9.54 63.07 28.27
CA SER A 189 8.55 62.57 29.23
C SER A 189 7.45 61.71 28.60
N SER A 190 7.41 61.60 27.26
CA SER A 190 6.37 60.88 26.53
C SER A 190 6.54 59.36 26.64
N ARG A 191 5.43 58.66 26.92
CA ARG A 191 5.36 57.19 26.86
C ARG A 191 5.78 56.65 25.48
N ALA A 192 5.40 57.35 24.40
CA ALA A 192 5.75 56.96 23.04
C ALA A 192 7.27 56.93 22.82
N ARG A 193 8.02 57.80 23.52
CA ARG A 193 9.48 57.80 23.48
C ARG A 193 10.07 56.57 24.18
N GLY A 194 9.57 56.22 25.37
CA GLY A 194 10.01 55.02 26.07
C GLY A 194 9.77 53.72 25.28
N ASP A 195 8.63 53.63 24.59
CA ASP A 195 8.31 52.52 23.69
C ASP A 195 9.26 52.49 22.48
N ALA A 196 9.54 53.65 21.88
CA ALA A 196 10.47 53.79 20.76
C ALA A 196 11.92 53.44 21.16
N GLU A 197 12.39 53.83 22.35
CA GLU A 197 13.72 53.46 22.85
C GLU A 197 13.85 51.95 23.06
N SER A 198 12.81 51.30 23.56
CA SER A 198 12.78 49.84 23.73
C SER A 198 12.79 49.11 22.39
N ARG A 199 12.00 49.58 21.41
CA ARG A 199 12.01 49.07 20.03
C ARG A 199 13.34 49.29 19.34
N LEU A 200 13.99 50.44 19.55
CA LEU A 200 15.30 50.74 18.98
C LEU A 200 16.35 49.71 19.41
N ARG A 201 16.38 49.35 20.71
CA ARG A 201 17.30 48.32 21.22
C ARG A 201 17.01 46.96 20.59
N ALA A 202 15.75 46.55 20.52
CA ALA A 202 15.36 45.28 19.92
C ALA A 202 15.72 45.20 18.43
N LEU A 203 15.41 46.23 17.66
CA LEU A 203 15.73 46.31 16.23
C LEU A 203 17.23 46.40 15.99
N SER A 204 18.00 47.09 16.84
CA SER A 204 19.46 47.14 16.73
C SER A 204 20.10 45.77 16.93
N THR A 205 19.63 45.00 17.93
CA THR A 205 20.08 43.61 18.13
C THR A 205 19.68 42.73 16.94
N ARG A 206 18.44 42.81 16.47
CA ARG A 206 17.97 42.03 15.31
C ARG A 206 18.76 42.34 14.05
N ARG A 207 19.00 43.62 13.76
CA ARG A 207 19.80 44.08 12.62
C ARG A 207 21.21 43.53 12.68
N ARG A 208 21.82 43.51 13.87
CA ARG A 208 23.14 42.93 14.07
C ARG A 208 23.14 41.42 13.79
N THR A 209 22.19 40.67 14.34
CA THR A 209 22.05 39.23 14.04
C THR A 209 21.86 38.98 12.54
N LEU A 210 21.05 39.81 11.86
CA LEU A 210 20.86 39.71 10.42
C LEU A 210 22.17 39.93 9.64
N LEU A 211 22.94 40.96 9.97
CA LEU A 211 24.18 41.31 9.25
C LEU A 211 25.36 40.38 9.58
N ASP A 212 25.52 40.02 10.84
CA ASP A 212 26.68 39.28 11.32
C ASP A 212 26.52 37.76 11.10
N GLU A 213 25.28 37.24 11.13
CA GLU A 213 25.01 35.80 11.15
C GLU A 213 24.10 35.35 10.00
N GLU A 214 22.86 35.85 9.93
CA GLU A 214 21.84 35.27 9.03
C GLU A 214 22.12 35.54 7.54
N ILE A 215 22.52 36.76 7.17
CA ILE A 215 22.84 37.12 5.79
C ILE A 215 24.08 36.36 5.30
N PRO A 216 25.22 36.34 6.02
CA PRO A 216 26.38 35.55 5.60
C PRO A 216 26.06 34.06 5.48
N ALA A 217 25.35 33.47 6.45
CA ALA A 217 24.99 32.06 6.41
C ALA A 217 24.07 31.72 5.22
N ALA A 218 23.01 32.51 5.02
CA ALA A 218 22.10 32.31 3.89
C ALA A 218 22.80 32.58 2.55
N SER A 219 23.76 33.50 2.49
CA SER A 219 24.54 33.77 1.29
C SER A 219 25.44 32.59 0.93
N ALA A 220 26.13 32.01 1.91
CA ALA A 220 26.97 30.85 1.69
C ALA A 220 26.15 29.63 1.23
N ALA A 221 25.01 29.37 1.90
CA ALA A 221 24.09 28.29 1.52
C ALA A 221 23.54 28.46 0.09
N ALA A 222 23.11 29.68 -0.27
CA ALA A 222 22.59 29.97 -1.59
C ALA A 222 23.67 29.83 -2.70
N GLU A 223 24.92 30.23 -2.43
CA GLU A 223 26.01 30.02 -3.40
C GLU A 223 26.33 28.53 -3.60
N GLN A 224 26.36 27.74 -2.53
CA GLN A 224 26.53 26.29 -2.61
C GLN A 224 25.37 25.64 -3.40
N ALA A 225 24.12 26.05 -3.12
CA ALA A 225 22.95 25.55 -3.83
C ALA A 225 22.98 25.91 -5.33
N ARG A 226 23.40 27.13 -5.70
CA ARG A 226 23.58 27.54 -7.11
C ARG A 226 24.64 26.70 -7.81
N LEU A 227 25.76 26.42 -7.13
CA LEU A 227 26.82 25.58 -7.68
C LEU A 227 26.33 24.15 -7.90
N ALA A 228 25.65 23.56 -6.91
CA ALA A 228 25.06 22.23 -7.00
C ALA A 228 24.03 22.13 -8.15
N LEU A 229 23.18 23.14 -8.34
CA LEU A 229 22.24 23.17 -9.47
C LEU A 229 22.96 23.26 -10.82
N ARG A 230 24.02 24.07 -10.96
CA ARG A 230 24.81 24.11 -12.19
C ARG A 230 25.49 22.78 -12.51
N GLU A 231 26.01 22.10 -11.49
CA GLU A 231 26.58 20.76 -11.65
C GLU A 231 25.51 19.75 -12.05
N ALA A 232 24.33 19.81 -11.42
CA ALA A 232 23.18 18.98 -11.77
C ALA A 232 22.75 19.19 -13.23
N ASP A 233 22.67 20.44 -13.69
CA ASP A 233 22.30 20.79 -15.06
C ASP A 233 23.36 20.31 -16.07
N ALA A 234 24.64 20.39 -15.70
CA ALA A 234 25.73 19.86 -16.53
C ALA A 234 25.68 18.32 -16.63
N VAL A 235 25.36 17.63 -15.53
CA VAL A 235 25.12 16.18 -15.54
C VAL A 235 23.90 15.83 -16.38
N GLU A 236 22.78 16.55 -16.21
CA GLU A 236 21.56 16.33 -16.98
C GLU A 236 21.81 16.51 -18.49
N ALA A 237 22.49 17.58 -18.90
CA ALA A 237 22.83 17.81 -20.30
C ALA A 237 23.68 16.67 -20.91
N ARG A 238 24.53 16.02 -20.10
CA ARG A 238 25.32 14.85 -20.52
C ARG A 238 24.49 13.56 -20.59
N ILE A 239 23.56 13.38 -19.66
CA ILE A 239 22.85 12.12 -19.42
C ILE A 239 21.58 12.01 -20.26
N VAL A 240 20.83 13.09 -20.48
CA VAL A 240 19.58 13.08 -21.25
C VAL A 240 19.75 12.45 -22.65
N PRO A 241 20.77 12.83 -23.47
CA PRO A 241 20.97 12.20 -24.77
C PRO A 241 21.36 10.71 -24.69
N GLN A 242 21.87 10.25 -23.55
CA GLN A 242 22.19 8.84 -23.32
C GLN A 242 20.94 8.07 -22.88
N LEU A 243 20.06 8.68 -22.09
CA LEU A 243 18.76 8.11 -21.74
C LEU A 243 17.89 7.89 -22.98
N GLU A 244 17.82 8.88 -23.87
CA GLU A 244 17.11 8.74 -25.15
C GLU A 244 17.70 7.62 -26.02
N ARG A 245 19.03 7.41 -25.96
CA ARG A 245 19.69 6.31 -26.66
C ARG A 245 19.36 4.96 -26.03
N ALA A 246 19.37 4.86 -24.70
CA ALA A 246 19.02 3.66 -23.98
C ALA A 246 17.53 3.28 -24.19
N GLU A 247 16.63 4.27 -24.23
CA GLU A 247 15.21 4.06 -24.51
C GLU A 247 14.98 3.57 -25.95
N ARG A 248 15.64 4.19 -26.93
CA ARG A 248 15.61 3.70 -28.32
C ARG A 248 16.18 2.29 -28.43
N ALA A 249 17.30 2.01 -27.76
CA ALA A 249 17.90 0.68 -27.74
C ALA A 249 16.96 -0.36 -27.11
N TRP A 250 16.21 0.00 -26.07
CA TRP A 250 15.18 -0.85 -25.49
C TRP A 250 14.04 -1.15 -26.46
N HIS A 251 13.52 -0.12 -27.15
CA HIS A 251 12.48 -0.29 -28.15
C HIS A 251 12.94 -1.20 -29.29
N ASP A 252 14.14 -0.95 -29.84
CA ASP A 252 14.72 -1.74 -30.93
C ASP A 252 14.98 -3.18 -30.50
N LEU A 253 15.45 -3.39 -29.26
CA LEU A 253 15.61 -4.72 -28.67
C LEU A 253 14.27 -5.46 -28.62
N GLN A 254 13.23 -4.82 -28.07
CA GLN A 254 11.89 -5.41 -27.95
C GLN A 254 11.31 -5.81 -29.32
N VAL A 255 11.44 -4.93 -30.32
CA VAL A 255 11.00 -5.24 -31.69
C VAL A 255 11.74 -6.45 -32.24
N ARG A 256 13.08 -6.48 -32.16
CA ARG A 256 13.90 -7.58 -32.67
C ARG A 256 13.59 -8.91 -31.99
N LEU A 257 13.45 -8.90 -30.66
CA LEU A 257 13.16 -10.11 -29.89
C LEU A 257 11.74 -10.62 -30.15
N ARG A 258 10.77 -9.71 -30.27
CA ARG A 258 9.40 -10.07 -30.66
C ARG A 258 9.37 -10.71 -32.04
N THR A 259 10.00 -10.10 -33.04
CA THR A 259 10.08 -10.65 -34.40
C THR A 259 10.69 -12.05 -34.39
N ARG A 260 11.78 -12.26 -33.63
CA ARG A 260 12.40 -13.58 -33.48
C ARG A 260 11.45 -14.62 -32.87
N ILE A 261 10.66 -14.24 -31.86
CA ILE A 261 9.68 -15.14 -31.24
C ILE A 261 8.56 -15.46 -32.24
N THR A 262 8.02 -14.46 -32.93
CA THR A 262 6.94 -14.67 -33.90
C THR A 262 7.39 -15.48 -35.11
N ASP A 263 8.64 -15.30 -35.57
CA ASP A 263 9.21 -16.08 -36.66
C ASP A 263 9.38 -17.54 -36.24
N ALA A 264 9.87 -17.80 -35.02
CA ALA A 264 10.01 -19.15 -34.47
C ALA A 264 8.66 -19.87 -34.32
N LEU A 265 7.63 -19.14 -33.89
CA LEU A 265 6.25 -19.64 -33.82
C LEU A 265 5.68 -19.92 -35.21
N GLY A 266 5.88 -19.00 -36.17
CA GLY A 266 5.41 -19.12 -37.54
C GLY A 266 6.06 -20.27 -38.32
N SER A 267 7.34 -20.57 -38.04
CA SER A 267 8.05 -21.72 -38.60
C SER A 267 7.77 -23.04 -37.88
N ASN A 268 6.87 -23.04 -36.88
CA ASN A 268 6.56 -24.18 -36.03
C ASN A 268 7.80 -24.86 -35.41
N ALA A 269 8.82 -24.06 -35.07
CA ALA A 269 10.08 -24.56 -34.54
C ALA A 269 9.95 -25.07 -33.11
N LEU A 270 10.88 -25.93 -32.69
CA LEU A 270 10.95 -26.36 -31.30
C LEU A 270 11.58 -25.25 -30.44
N LEU A 271 10.76 -24.69 -29.54
CA LEU A 271 11.19 -23.63 -28.62
C LEU A 271 12.02 -24.18 -27.44
N PRO A 272 12.83 -23.33 -26.78
CA PRO A 272 13.54 -23.69 -25.55
C PRO A 272 12.58 -24.14 -24.45
N THR A 273 13.02 -25.08 -23.60
CA THR A 273 12.20 -25.60 -22.48
C THR A 273 11.73 -24.51 -21.53
N TRP A 274 12.61 -23.57 -21.17
CA TRP A 274 12.27 -22.46 -20.28
C TRP A 274 11.09 -21.64 -20.81
N PHE A 275 10.99 -21.50 -22.13
CA PHE A 275 9.95 -20.71 -22.78
C PHE A 275 8.59 -21.40 -22.61
N GLY A 276 8.54 -22.69 -22.92
CA GLY A 276 7.33 -23.49 -22.75
C GLY A 276 6.88 -23.61 -21.28
N HIS A 277 7.82 -23.69 -20.33
CA HIS A 277 7.49 -23.75 -18.91
C HIS A 277 7.00 -22.41 -18.35
N ALA A 278 7.59 -21.29 -18.78
CA ALA A 278 7.26 -19.98 -18.23
C ALA A 278 5.99 -19.36 -18.84
N LEU A 279 5.79 -19.55 -20.14
CA LEU A 279 4.75 -18.84 -20.91
C LEU A 279 3.74 -19.80 -21.55
N GLY A 280 4.01 -21.10 -21.58
CA GLY A 280 3.22 -22.06 -22.35
C GLY A 280 3.66 -22.15 -23.81
N VAL A 281 2.95 -22.99 -24.57
CA VAL A 281 3.38 -23.44 -25.91
C VAL A 281 2.95 -22.49 -27.03
N ALA A 282 1.92 -21.67 -26.81
CA ALA A 282 1.35 -20.75 -27.79
C ALA A 282 0.65 -19.55 -27.12
N PRO A 283 0.57 -18.38 -27.78
CA PRO A 283 -0.16 -17.24 -27.26
C PRO A 283 -1.68 -17.53 -27.14
N PRO A 284 -2.35 -17.02 -26.10
CA PRO A 284 -3.81 -17.05 -25.99
C PRO A 284 -4.47 -16.18 -27.07
N ALA A 285 -5.73 -16.47 -27.40
CA ALA A 285 -6.46 -15.73 -28.43
C ALA A 285 -6.82 -14.30 -27.98
N GLY A 286 -6.87 -13.37 -28.94
CA GLY A 286 -7.29 -11.98 -28.70
C GLY A 286 -6.21 -11.11 -28.06
N ALA A 287 -6.62 -10.09 -27.29
CA ALA A 287 -5.73 -9.07 -26.72
C ALA A 287 -4.70 -9.64 -25.73
N SER A 288 -5.00 -10.78 -25.09
CA SER A 288 -4.07 -11.50 -24.22
C SER A 288 -2.86 -12.05 -24.99
N GLY A 289 -3.00 -12.32 -26.29
CA GLY A 289 -1.89 -12.76 -27.13
C GLY A 289 -0.82 -11.68 -27.32
N ASP A 290 -1.21 -10.42 -27.45
CA ASP A 290 -0.27 -9.30 -27.55
C ASP A 290 0.46 -9.06 -26.22
N ALA A 291 -0.24 -9.20 -25.09
CA ALA A 291 0.37 -9.13 -23.76
C ALA A 291 1.38 -10.27 -23.57
N TRP A 292 1.00 -11.49 -23.93
CA TRP A 292 1.85 -12.67 -23.90
C TRP A 292 3.15 -12.47 -24.70
N ILE A 293 3.04 -11.98 -25.93
CA ILE A 293 4.21 -11.72 -26.79
C ILE A 293 5.13 -10.64 -26.19
N ARG A 294 4.56 -9.58 -25.60
CA ARG A 294 5.34 -8.53 -24.93
C ARG A 294 6.08 -9.05 -23.70
N THR A 295 5.42 -9.86 -22.88
CA THR A 295 6.05 -10.48 -21.70
C THR A 295 7.14 -11.46 -22.14
N ALA A 296 6.87 -12.28 -23.17
CA ALA A 296 7.85 -13.20 -23.74
C ALA A 296 9.13 -12.49 -24.23
N ALA A 297 8.96 -11.38 -24.97
CA ALA A 297 10.08 -10.57 -25.43
C ALA A 297 10.83 -9.91 -24.26
N SER A 298 10.14 -9.52 -23.20
CA SER A 298 10.74 -8.92 -22.00
C SER A 298 11.51 -9.94 -21.15
N VAL A 299 11.01 -11.17 -21.02
CA VAL A 299 11.76 -12.29 -20.39
C VAL A 299 13.01 -12.60 -21.21
N LEU A 300 12.89 -12.68 -22.53
CA LEU A 300 14.05 -12.90 -23.40
C LEU A 300 15.06 -11.76 -23.31
N ALA A 301 14.60 -10.50 -23.25
CA ALA A 301 15.45 -9.34 -23.06
C ALA A 301 16.23 -9.42 -21.73
N TYR A 302 15.56 -9.83 -20.65
CA TYR A 302 16.18 -10.04 -19.35
C TYR A 302 17.26 -11.13 -19.42
N ARG A 303 16.95 -12.28 -20.02
CA ARG A 303 17.91 -13.38 -20.18
C ARG A 303 19.13 -12.97 -20.98
N VAL A 304 18.94 -12.27 -22.11
CA VAL A 304 20.03 -11.76 -22.95
C VAL A 304 20.88 -10.73 -22.20
N THR A 305 20.24 -9.85 -21.43
CA THR A 305 20.93 -8.77 -20.69
C THR A 305 21.81 -9.33 -19.58
N PHE A 306 21.30 -10.28 -18.80
CA PHE A 306 21.99 -10.85 -17.63
C PHE A 306 22.70 -12.18 -17.92
N GLY A 307 22.67 -12.66 -19.16
CA GLY A 307 23.33 -13.91 -19.56
C GLY A 307 22.75 -15.16 -18.90
N ILE A 308 21.44 -15.17 -18.64
CA ILE A 308 20.76 -16.31 -18.02
C ILE A 308 20.67 -17.44 -19.05
N LYS A 309 21.24 -18.61 -18.70
CA LYS A 309 21.22 -19.81 -19.54
C LYS A 309 20.47 -20.99 -18.91
N ASP A 310 19.87 -20.77 -17.75
CA ASP A 310 19.15 -21.81 -17.03
C ASP A 310 17.94 -22.29 -17.88
N PRO A 311 17.82 -23.61 -18.13
CA PRO A 311 16.74 -24.18 -18.94
C PRO A 311 15.42 -24.38 -18.19
N ALA A 312 15.43 -24.30 -16.85
CA ALA A 312 14.26 -24.47 -15.99
C ALA A 312 13.80 -23.14 -15.37
N LEU A 313 14.74 -22.29 -14.97
CA LEU A 313 14.45 -20.97 -14.38
C LEU A 313 14.56 -19.87 -15.45
N PRO A 314 13.44 -19.37 -16.01
CA PRO A 314 13.47 -18.36 -17.06
C PRO A 314 14.22 -17.08 -16.64
N LEU A 315 14.09 -16.70 -15.36
CA LEU A 315 14.72 -15.50 -14.78
C LEU A 315 16.01 -15.82 -13.97
N GLY A 316 16.47 -17.07 -14.01
CA GLY A 316 17.61 -17.58 -13.24
C GLY A 316 17.30 -17.76 -11.74
N PRO A 317 18.33 -18.04 -10.92
CA PRO A 317 18.15 -18.19 -9.47
C PRO A 317 17.71 -16.88 -8.82
N PRO A 318 16.85 -16.94 -7.79
CA PRO A 318 16.44 -15.76 -7.02
C PRO A 318 17.63 -15.13 -6.28
N ALA A 319 17.44 -13.89 -5.83
CA ALA A 319 18.43 -13.20 -5.01
C ALA A 319 18.71 -13.96 -3.71
N GLY A 320 19.99 -14.09 -3.33
CA GLY A 320 20.36 -14.55 -1.99
C GLY A 320 20.01 -13.50 -0.94
N GLU A 321 19.94 -13.89 0.34
CA GLU A 321 19.52 -13.01 1.45
C GLU A 321 20.37 -11.73 1.56
N ASP A 322 21.67 -11.81 1.24
CA ASP A 322 22.61 -10.68 1.30
C ASP A 322 22.66 -9.81 0.02
N THR A 323 21.77 -10.06 -0.95
CA THR A 323 21.82 -9.35 -2.23
C THR A 323 21.06 -8.03 -2.14
N ASP A 324 21.64 -6.96 -2.68
CA ASP A 324 20.96 -5.67 -2.79
C ASP A 324 19.78 -5.77 -3.78
N LYS A 325 18.57 -5.92 -3.24
CA LYS A 325 17.33 -6.03 -4.01
C LYS A 325 16.98 -4.73 -4.75
N THR A 326 17.68 -3.62 -4.49
CA THR A 326 17.49 -2.35 -5.21
C THR A 326 18.22 -2.32 -6.56
N GLU A 327 19.09 -3.29 -6.86
CA GLU A 327 19.71 -3.42 -8.18
C GLU A 327 18.66 -3.65 -9.28
N ARG A 328 18.92 -3.09 -10.47
CA ARG A 328 18.05 -3.20 -11.66
C ARG A 328 17.65 -4.63 -11.97
N ARG A 329 18.59 -5.57 -11.81
CA ARG A 329 18.34 -6.99 -12.07
C ARG A 329 17.15 -7.49 -11.26
N TRP A 330 17.07 -7.13 -9.99
CA TRP A 330 16.04 -7.66 -9.09
C TRP A 330 14.73 -6.89 -9.19
N THR A 331 14.77 -5.58 -9.42
CA THR A 331 13.55 -4.79 -9.70
C THR A 331 12.91 -5.18 -11.02
N TRP A 332 13.70 -5.41 -12.07
CA TRP A 332 13.18 -5.92 -13.35
C TRP A 332 12.68 -7.35 -13.21
N ARG A 333 13.38 -8.22 -12.47
CA ARG A 333 12.90 -9.58 -12.17
C ARG A 333 11.52 -9.55 -11.49
N ALA A 334 11.35 -8.75 -10.44
CA ALA A 334 10.09 -8.68 -9.70
C ALA A 334 8.92 -8.21 -10.60
N ARG A 335 9.17 -7.25 -11.49
CA ARG A 335 8.17 -6.85 -12.50
C ARG A 335 7.82 -7.99 -13.45
N LEU A 336 8.82 -8.74 -13.93
CA LEU A 336 8.59 -9.89 -14.81
C LEU A 336 7.87 -11.04 -14.11
N GLU A 337 8.12 -11.26 -12.82
CA GLU A 337 7.38 -12.24 -12.02
C GLU A 337 5.89 -11.83 -11.96
N SER A 338 5.59 -10.56 -11.67
CA SER A 338 4.22 -10.03 -11.74
C SER A 338 3.58 -10.17 -13.13
N ASP A 339 4.30 -9.80 -14.19
CA ASP A 339 3.79 -9.90 -15.57
C ASP A 339 3.53 -11.35 -16.00
N LEU A 340 4.28 -12.32 -15.45
CA LEU A 340 4.09 -13.76 -15.70
C LEU A 340 2.91 -14.31 -14.90
N ASP A 341 2.77 -13.89 -13.64
CA ASP A 341 1.63 -14.26 -12.79
C ASP A 341 0.32 -13.78 -13.41
N ASP A 342 0.29 -12.55 -13.93
CA ASP A 342 -0.87 -11.98 -14.63
C ASP A 342 -1.27 -12.75 -15.91
N LEU A 343 -0.33 -13.45 -16.54
CA LEU A 343 -0.58 -14.29 -17.72
C LEU A 343 -1.05 -15.71 -17.36
N SER A 344 -0.83 -16.15 -16.12
CA SER A 344 -1.19 -17.48 -15.63
C SER A 344 -2.66 -17.64 -15.21
N LEU A 345 -3.49 -16.62 -15.50
CA LEU A 345 -4.95 -16.58 -15.27
C LEU A 345 -5.74 -17.64 -16.04
#